data_AF-A0A3L8CRB6-F1
#
_entry.id   AF-A0A3L8CRB6-F1
#
_cell.length_a   1.000
_cell.length_b   1.000
_cell.length_c   1.000
_cell.angle_alpha   90.00
_cell.angle_beta   90.00
_cell.angle_gamma   90.00
#
_symmetry.space_group_name_H-M   'P 1'
#
loop_
_entity.id
_entity.type
_entity.pdbx_description
1 polymer ?
#
loop_
_entity_poly.entity_id
_entity_poly.type
_entity_poly.pdbx_seq_one_letter_code
_entity_poly.pdbx_strand_id
1 'polypeptide(L)' 'RETFERLGVKIHIGAYANAFPPQPKEATANDGLDPLRDDLDPPGYLQWAADWRERGASHLGGCCGIGPEHIAVLAQKLV' A
#
# COMPACT_ATOMS: atom_id res chain seq x y z
N ARG A 1 -8.17 3.81 -16.13
CA ARG A 1 -7.23 3.73 -17.27
C ARG A 1 -7.72 4.54 -18.47
N GLU A 2 -9.02 4.53 -18.76
CA GLU A 2 -9.66 5.38 -19.79
C GLU A 2 -9.22 6.86 -19.77
N THR A 3 -9.12 7.49 -18.60
CA THR A 3 -8.63 8.89 -18.49
C THR A 3 -7.21 9.06 -19.05
N PHE A 4 -6.32 8.11 -18.80
CA PHE A 4 -4.92 8.19 -19.26
C PHE A 4 -4.83 7.98 -20.76
N GLU A 5 -5.61 7.03 -21.29
CA GLU A 5 -5.71 6.75 -22.72
C GLU A 5 -6.25 7.97 -23.49
N ARG A 6 -7.35 8.57 -23.00
CA ARG A 6 -7.93 9.79 -23.58
C ARG A 6 -6.95 10.96 -23.62
N LEU A 7 -6.05 11.05 -22.64
CA LEU A 7 -5.05 12.11 -22.55
C LEU A 7 -3.73 11.76 -23.27
N GLY A 8 -3.59 10.54 -23.82
CA GLY A 8 -2.36 10.12 -24.50
C GLY A 8 -1.13 10.03 -23.58
N VAL A 9 -1.33 9.86 -22.28
CA VAL A 9 -0.25 9.85 -21.28
C VAL A 9 0.01 8.45 -20.74
N LYS A 10 1.27 8.17 -20.39
CA LYS A 10 1.67 6.98 -19.64
C LYS A 10 1.95 7.38 -18.21
N ILE A 11 1.08 6.98 -17.29
CA ILE A 11 1.21 7.26 -15.86
C ILE A 11 1.38 5.92 -15.12
N HIS A 12 2.43 5.85 -14.30
CA HIS A 12 2.64 4.74 -13.40
C HIS A 12 1.75 4.88 -12.16
N ILE A 13 1.18 3.76 -11.70
CA ILE A 13 0.31 3.73 -10.52
C ILE A 13 1.13 3.22 -9.34
N GLY A 14 1.02 3.93 -8.22
CA GLY A 14 1.63 3.52 -6.95
C GLY A 14 0.59 3.20 -5.88
N ALA A 15 0.93 2.29 -4.97
CA ALA A 15 0.12 1.94 -3.81
C ALA A 15 0.99 1.89 -2.54
N TYR A 16 0.55 2.63 -1.51
CA TYR A 16 1.26 2.83 -0.24
C TYR A 16 0.23 2.85 0.91
N ALA A 17 -0.10 1.68 1.45
CA ALA A 17 -1.13 1.58 2.49
C ALA A 17 -0.56 1.80 3.91
N ASN A 18 -1.43 2.27 4.81
CA ASN A 18 -1.21 2.22 6.25
C ASN A 18 -1.56 0.82 6.81
N ALA A 19 -1.03 0.49 7.98
CA ALA A 19 -1.37 -0.73 8.72
C ALA A 19 -2.45 -0.53 9.79
N PHE A 20 -3.23 0.55 9.71
CA PHE A 20 -4.26 0.89 10.69
C PHE A 20 -5.56 0.08 10.46
N PRO A 21 -6.36 -0.17 11.50
CA PRO A 21 -7.73 -0.65 11.35
C PRO A 21 -8.59 0.39 10.60
N PRO A 22 -9.79 0.00 10.13
CA PRO A 22 -10.74 0.94 9.55
C PRO A 22 -10.99 2.12 10.49
N GLN A 23 -10.75 3.33 9.98
CA GLN A 23 -10.91 4.58 10.73
C GLN A 23 -12.29 5.19 10.48
N PRO A 24 -12.89 5.89 11.46
CA PRO A 24 -14.09 6.69 11.24
C PRO A 24 -13.80 7.80 10.22
N LYS A 25 -14.85 8.31 9.56
CA LYS A 25 -14.69 9.32 8.49
C LYS A 25 -14.18 10.66 9.03
N GLU A 26 -14.41 10.90 10.30
CA GLU A 26 -14.03 12.10 11.03
C GLU A 26 -12.60 12.00 11.58
N ALA A 27 -11.94 10.84 11.45
CA ALA A 27 -10.55 10.67 11.84
C ALA A 27 -9.66 11.65 11.06
N THR A 28 -8.79 12.34 11.77
CA THR A 28 -7.81 13.23 11.15
C THR A 28 -6.44 12.57 11.15
N ALA A 29 -5.61 12.93 10.16
CA ALA A 29 -4.29 12.34 10.04
C ALA A 29 -3.41 12.70 11.25
N ASN A 30 -2.77 11.69 11.84
CA ASN A 30 -1.85 11.83 12.98
C ASN A 30 -2.52 12.30 14.30
N ASP A 31 -3.84 12.14 14.42
CA ASP A 31 -4.54 12.43 15.67
C ASP A 31 -4.51 11.20 16.59
N GLY A 32 -3.59 11.23 17.54
CA GLY A 32 -3.38 10.14 18.48
C GLY A 32 -2.55 8.99 17.91
N LEU A 33 -2.64 7.84 18.59
CA LEU A 33 -1.94 6.62 18.25
C LEU A 33 -2.96 5.52 17.96
N ASP A 34 -2.94 5.03 16.72
CA ASP A 34 -3.74 3.88 16.32
C ASP A 34 -3.00 2.56 16.61
N PRO A 35 -3.71 1.51 17.04
CA PRO A 35 -3.16 0.17 17.02
C PRO A 35 -2.87 -0.24 15.57
N LEU A 36 -1.88 -1.11 15.40
CA LEU A 36 -1.60 -1.73 14.12
C LEU A 36 -2.43 -3.01 13.99
N ARG A 37 -2.80 -3.32 12.75
CA ARG A 37 -3.40 -4.60 12.40
C ARG A 37 -2.35 -5.70 12.42
N ASP A 38 -2.57 -6.73 13.24
CA ASP A 38 -1.66 -7.88 13.33
C ASP A 38 -1.56 -8.68 12.03
N ASP A 39 -2.61 -8.65 11.20
CA ASP A 39 -2.65 -9.34 9.90
C ASP A 39 -1.89 -8.61 8.78
N LEU A 40 -1.31 -7.44 9.08
CA LEU A 40 -0.46 -6.67 8.18
C LEU A 40 1.02 -6.75 8.60
N ASP A 41 1.42 -7.89 9.16
CA ASP A 41 2.83 -8.28 9.28
C ASP A 41 3.49 -8.42 7.87
N PRO A 42 4.82 -8.61 7.76
CA PRO A 42 5.48 -8.63 6.45
C PRO A 42 4.89 -9.67 5.46
N PRO A 43 4.60 -10.92 5.86
CA PRO A 43 3.89 -11.87 5.01
C PRO A 43 2.44 -11.46 4.66
N GLY A 44 1.68 -10.92 5.60
CA GLY A 44 0.31 -10.47 5.37
C GLY A 44 0.24 -9.30 4.39
N TYR A 45 1.14 -8.32 4.55
CA TYR A 45 1.24 -7.17 3.65
C TYR A 45 1.64 -7.55 2.22
N LEU A 46 2.50 -8.56 2.07
CA LEU A 46 2.92 -9.08 0.76
C LEU A 46 1.72 -9.52 -0.08
N GLN A 47 0.69 -10.12 0.53
CA GLN A 47 -0.49 -10.59 -0.21
C GLN A 47 -1.23 -9.43 -0.89
N TRP A 48 -1.38 -8.31 -0.17
CA TRP A 48 -1.98 -7.09 -0.72
C TRP A 48 -1.13 -6.47 -1.83
N ALA A 49 0.18 -6.35 -1.59
CA ALA A 49 1.09 -5.80 -2.58
C ALA A 49 1.14 -6.65 -3.87
N ALA A 50 1.03 -7.97 -3.75
CA ALA A 50 0.93 -8.88 -4.90
C ALA A 50 -0.36 -8.65 -5.71
N ASP A 51 -1.52 -8.57 -5.04
CA ASP A 51 -2.80 -8.25 -5.70
C ASP A 51 -2.77 -6.88 -6.40
N TRP A 52 -2.20 -5.86 -5.75
CA TRP A 52 -2.04 -4.53 -6.38
C TRP A 52 -1.17 -4.57 -7.62
N ARG A 53 -0.09 -5.36 -7.61
CA ARG A 53 0.78 -5.57 -8.78
C ARG A 53 0.01 -6.21 -9.93
N GLU A 54 -0.80 -7.23 -9.65
CA GLU A 54 -1.66 -7.89 -10.66
C GLU A 54 -2.68 -6.91 -11.26
N ARG A 55 -3.17 -5.95 -10.47
CA ARG A 55 -4.04 -4.86 -10.95
C ARG A 55 -3.29 -3.75 -11.70
N GLY A 56 -1.96 -3.82 -11.73
CA GLY A 56 -1.08 -2.94 -12.51
C GLY A 56 -0.47 -1.77 -11.74
N ALA A 57 -0.41 -1.83 -10.41
CA ALA A 57 0.49 -0.96 -9.66
C ALA A 57 1.95 -1.34 -9.98
N SER A 58 2.78 -0.33 -10.25
CA SER A 58 4.20 -0.51 -10.57
C SER A 58 5.13 0.13 -9.54
N HIS A 59 4.58 0.86 -8.57
CA HIS A 59 5.32 1.39 -7.42
C HIS A 59 4.63 0.90 -6.15
N LEU A 60 5.29 0.02 -5.41
CA LEU A 60 4.74 -0.60 -4.21
C LEU A 60 5.60 -0.19 -3.03
N GLY A 61 4.97 0.32 -1.99
CA GLY A 61 5.63 0.70 -0.75
C GLY A 61 4.64 0.68 0.39
N GLY A 62 4.97 1.37 1.47
CA GLY A 62 4.13 1.47 2.66
C GLY A 62 4.12 2.87 3.24
N CYS A 63 3.17 3.11 4.13
CA CYS A 63 3.07 4.35 4.89
C CYS A 63 3.08 4.02 6.40
N CYS A 64 2.19 4.58 7.21
CA CYS A 64 2.22 4.40 8.66
C CYS A 64 1.99 2.94 9.05
N GLY A 65 2.89 2.38 9.86
CA GLY A 65 2.82 0.99 10.32
C GLY A 65 3.35 -0.05 9.33
N ILE A 66 3.88 0.36 8.17
CA ILE A 66 4.58 -0.51 7.23
C ILE A 66 6.07 -0.15 7.25
N GLY A 67 6.88 -1.02 7.87
CA GLY A 67 8.29 -0.77 8.18
C GLY A 67 9.28 -1.38 7.18
N PRO A 68 10.59 -1.22 7.43
CA PRO A 68 11.66 -1.79 6.61
C PRO A 68 11.55 -3.31 6.42
N GLU A 69 11.04 -4.03 7.42
CA GLU A 69 10.80 -5.48 7.38
C GLU A 69 9.77 -5.86 6.31
N HIS A 70 8.70 -5.07 6.14
CA HIS A 70 7.74 -5.24 5.06
C HIS A 70 8.38 -4.97 3.72
N ILE A 71 9.10 -3.84 3.60
CA ILE A 71 9.77 -3.44 2.36
C ILE A 71 10.81 -4.48 1.94
N ALA A 72 11.54 -5.07 2.88
CA ALA A 72 12.50 -6.13 2.61
C ALA A 72 11.81 -7.38 2.02
N VAL A 73 10.64 -7.76 2.54
CA VAL A 73 9.84 -8.86 1.97
C VAL A 73 9.33 -8.50 0.57
N LEU A 74 8.81 -7.29 0.36
CA LEU A 74 8.38 -6.85 -0.96
C LEU A 74 9.53 -6.88 -1.97
N ALA A 75 10.69 -6.35 -1.60
CA ALA A 75 11.89 -6.32 -2.44
C ALA A 75 12.38 -7.74 -2.80
N GLN A 76 12.23 -8.71 -1.90
CA GLN A 76 12.63 -10.09 -2.15
C GLN A 76 11.62 -10.89 -2.98
N LYS A 77 10.34 -10.53 -2.95
CA LYS A 77 9.24 -11.36 -3.49
C LYS A 77 8.54 -10.76 -4.71
N LEU A 78 8.60 -9.43 -4.89
CA LEU A 78 7.85 -8.72 -5.92
C LEU A 78 8.70 -8.05 -7.00
N VAL A 79 10.03 -8.03 -6.84
CA VAL A 79 10.98 -7.55 -7.86
C VAL A 79 11.14 -8.59 -8.96
#